data_AF-A0A0M4J2Y8-F1
#
_entry.id   AF-A0A0M4J2Y8-F1
#
_cell.length_a   1.000
_cell.length_b   1.000
_cell.length_c   1.000
_cell.angle_alpha   90.00
_cell.angle_beta   90.00
_cell.angle_gamma   90.00
#
_symmetry.space_group_name_H-M   'P 1'
#
loop_
_entity.id
_entity.type
_entity.pdbx_description
1 polymer ?
#
loop_
_entity_poly.entity_id
_entity_poly.type
_entity_poly.pdbx_seq_one_letter_code
_entity_poly.pdbx_strand_id
1 'polypeptide(L)'
;MPIWSPVDIYSSPTYEFIYLLQSFASLITSQCCLSIDIFFVHMMLMVAAELDVLNYNLSAMKHYDSQTPISDGEEFISNVKTSGRRLELPSSDKSFGEQALKGDIEGNGLHQLLLKNVLHHQAILRSVSLLQSAMNVSIFVLLFINMANLCSSLFVAAVLLQRDGNAAKALHALLCVPALTYETTIYCTYAHIMTDQSERLMYSAFSCGWVNSDARFKRSLVIFMMVTVRPIEITVGKMCTLSKQMLLQVLNGTYALLNMLYHFH
;
A
#
# COMPACT_ATOMS: atom_id res chain seq x y z
N MET A 1 28.29 14.05 -18.04
CA MET A 1 29.22 14.10 -16.90
C MET A 1 30.60 13.68 -17.39
N PRO A 2 31.63 14.53 -17.32
CA PRO A 2 32.99 14.13 -17.68
C PRO A 2 33.50 13.16 -16.60
N ILE A 3 33.62 11.88 -16.94
CA ILE A 3 34.20 10.87 -16.07
C ILE A 3 35.70 10.85 -16.35
N TRP A 4 36.53 11.02 -15.33
CA TRP A 4 37.98 10.94 -15.49
C TRP A 4 38.36 9.48 -15.71
N SER A 5 38.84 9.15 -16.90
CA SER A 5 39.33 7.81 -17.24
C SER A 5 40.85 7.88 -17.47
N PRO A 6 41.63 6.90 -16.99
CA PRO A 6 43.08 6.86 -17.17
C PRO A 6 43.52 6.52 -18.61
N VAL A 7 42.57 6.32 -19.53
CA VAL A 7 42.80 5.93 -20.93
C VAL A 7 42.71 7.15 -21.84
N ASP A 8 43.64 7.29 -22.79
CA ASP A 8 43.72 8.41 -23.74
C ASP A 8 42.40 8.62 -24.51
N ILE A 9 41.72 9.74 -24.19
CA ILE A 9 40.41 10.13 -24.72
C ILE A 9 40.49 10.59 -26.19
N TYR A 10 41.70 10.83 -26.71
CA TYR A 10 41.91 11.47 -28.02
C TYR A 10 42.31 10.50 -29.15
N SER A 11 42.38 9.19 -28.90
CA SER A 11 42.73 8.19 -29.94
C SER A 11 41.47 7.48 -30.49
N SER A 12 41.24 7.55 -31.80
CA SER A 12 40.25 6.70 -32.51
C SER A 12 40.80 5.27 -32.61
N PRO A 13 40.07 4.20 -32.20
CA PRO A 13 38.62 4.05 -31.98
C PRO A 13 38.15 4.07 -30.50
N THR A 14 39.04 4.36 -29.55
CA THR A 14 38.78 4.16 -28.10
C THR A 14 37.69 5.08 -27.54
N TYR A 15 37.60 6.33 -28.01
CA TYR A 15 36.58 7.27 -27.52
C TYR A 15 35.15 6.85 -27.89
N GLU A 16 34.94 6.27 -29.08
CA GLU A 16 33.62 5.81 -29.53
C GLU A 16 33.09 4.69 -28.62
N PHE A 17 33.95 3.72 -28.28
CA PHE A 17 33.61 2.67 -27.33
C PHE A 17 33.31 3.21 -25.94
N ILE A 18 34.06 4.20 -25.45
CA ILE A 18 33.82 4.81 -24.12
C ILE A 18 32.48 5.54 -24.09
N TYR A 19 32.12 6.32 -25.11
CA TYR A 19 30.81 7.00 -25.17
C TYR A 19 29.66 6.01 -25.29
N LEU A 20 29.81 4.95 -26.12
CA LEU A 20 28.82 3.87 -26.22
C LEU A 20 28.64 3.15 -24.88
N LEU A 21 29.74 2.78 -24.21
CA LEU A 21 29.69 2.15 -22.90
C LEU A 21 29.08 3.07 -21.85
N GLN A 22 29.44 4.36 -21.84
CA GLN A 22 28.91 5.34 -20.90
C GLN A 22 27.40 5.57 -21.09
N SER A 23 26.95 5.72 -22.34
CA SER A 23 25.53 5.85 -22.65
C SER A 23 24.75 4.60 -22.23
N PHE A 24 25.26 3.41 -22.54
CA PHE A 24 24.65 2.15 -22.14
C PHE A 24 24.59 2.00 -20.61
N ALA A 25 25.68 2.31 -19.90
CA ALA A 25 25.71 2.28 -18.44
C ALA A 25 24.74 3.30 -17.81
N SER A 26 24.61 4.49 -18.40
CA SER A 26 23.65 5.50 -17.97
C SER A 26 22.21 5.03 -18.18
N LEU A 27 21.92 4.40 -19.31
CA LEU A 27 20.61 3.84 -19.61
C LEU A 27 20.25 2.71 -18.63
N ILE A 28 21.17 1.77 -18.39
CA ILE A 28 20.97 0.70 -17.40
C ILE A 28 20.69 1.29 -16.02
N THR A 29 21.50 2.25 -15.58
CA THR A 29 21.34 2.87 -14.26
C THR A 29 19.96 3.54 -14.14
N SER A 30 19.54 4.32 -15.14
CA SER A 30 18.22 4.93 -15.14
C SER A 30 17.09 3.90 -15.12
N GLN A 31 17.23 2.81 -15.88
CA GLN A 31 16.22 1.76 -15.94
C GLN A 31 16.12 1.00 -14.62
N CYS A 32 17.26 0.71 -13.98
CA CYS A 32 17.30 0.08 -12.67
C CYS A 32 16.62 0.96 -11.60
N CYS A 33 16.88 2.26 -11.58
CA CYS A 33 16.20 3.18 -10.65
C CYS A 33 14.68 3.16 -10.86
N LEU A 34 14.21 3.36 -12.08
CA LEU A 34 12.77 3.31 -12.40
C LEU A 34 12.13 1.97 -12.02
N SER A 35 12.86 0.87 -12.21
CA SER A 35 12.37 -0.47 -11.87
C SER A 35 12.23 -0.63 -10.35
N ILE A 36 13.15 -0.07 -9.57
CA ILE A 36 13.06 -0.07 -8.10
C ILE A 36 11.85 0.75 -7.64
N ASP A 37 11.63 1.93 -8.24
CA ASP A 37 10.51 2.78 -7.87
C ASP A 37 9.16 2.14 -8.19
N ILE A 38 9.02 1.58 -9.40
CA ILE A 38 7.83 0.84 -9.81
C ILE A 38 7.59 -0.35 -8.90
N PHE A 39 8.65 -1.08 -8.53
CA PHE A 39 8.55 -2.22 -7.62
C PHE A 39 7.99 -1.80 -6.25
N PHE A 40 8.50 -0.73 -5.64
CA PHE A 40 8.01 -0.27 -4.34
C PHE A 40 6.58 0.24 -4.40
N VAL A 41 6.24 1.04 -5.41
CA VAL A 41 4.87 1.52 -5.63
C VAL A 41 3.91 0.34 -5.82
N HIS A 42 4.32 -0.67 -6.59
CA HIS A 42 3.51 -1.87 -6.80
C HIS A 42 3.30 -2.65 -5.48
N MET A 43 4.34 -2.81 -4.66
CA MET A 43 4.20 -3.45 -3.35
C MET A 43 3.24 -2.68 -2.42
N MET A 44 3.32 -1.34 -2.37
CA MET A 44 2.39 -0.53 -1.61
C MET A 44 0.95 -0.68 -2.11
N LEU A 45 0.76 -0.68 -3.43
CA LEU A 45 -0.56 -0.85 -4.04
C LEU A 45 -1.14 -2.24 -3.75
N MET A 46 -0.32 -3.30 -3.83
CA MET A 46 -0.74 -4.66 -3.50
C MET A 46 -1.19 -4.77 -2.05
N VAL A 47 -0.45 -4.18 -1.10
CA VAL A 47 -0.87 -4.15 0.30
C VAL A 47 -2.21 -3.42 0.47
N ALA A 48 -2.37 -2.25 -0.17
CA ALA A 48 -3.63 -1.50 -0.11
C ALA A 48 -4.81 -2.30 -0.69
N ALA A 49 -4.59 -3.04 -1.78
CA ALA A 49 -5.59 -3.91 -2.38
C ALA A 49 -5.97 -5.09 -1.48
N GLU A 50 -4.99 -5.74 -0.83
CA GLU A 50 -5.26 -6.82 0.13
C GLU A 50 -6.04 -6.31 1.36
N LEU A 51 -5.76 -5.09 1.82
CA LEU A 51 -6.55 -4.44 2.86
C LEU A 51 -7.99 -4.15 2.39
N ASP A 52 -8.19 -3.74 1.14
CA ASP A 52 -9.53 -3.50 0.58
C ASP A 52 -10.32 -4.81 0.42
N VAL A 53 -9.69 -5.89 -0.05
CA VAL A 53 -10.27 -7.24 -0.11
C VAL A 53 -10.66 -7.72 1.29
N LEU A 54 -9.80 -7.51 2.28
CA LEU A 54 -10.09 -7.87 3.66
C LEU A 54 -11.27 -7.06 4.22
N ASN A 55 -11.34 -5.76 3.95
CA ASN A 55 -12.48 -4.91 4.27
C ASN A 55 -13.77 -5.44 3.64
N TYR A 56 -13.73 -5.78 2.36
CA TYR A 56 -14.86 -6.36 1.64
C TYR A 56 -15.33 -7.67 2.28
N ASN A 57 -14.39 -8.59 2.55
CA ASN A 57 -14.69 -9.89 3.19
C ASN A 57 -15.32 -9.72 4.57
N LEU A 58 -14.86 -8.74 5.37
CA LEU A 58 -15.45 -8.43 6.67
C LEU A 58 -16.87 -7.89 6.56
N SER A 59 -17.11 -6.98 5.60
CA SER A 59 -18.43 -6.43 5.35
C SER A 59 -19.42 -7.47 4.81
N ALA A 60 -18.93 -8.40 3.98
CA ALA A 60 -19.72 -9.48 3.41
C ALA A 60 -20.20 -10.50 4.46
N MET A 61 -19.51 -10.65 5.60
CA MET A 61 -19.96 -11.51 6.70
C MET A 61 -21.34 -11.10 7.23
N LYS A 62 -21.70 -9.82 7.14
CA LYS A 62 -23.05 -9.33 7.50
C LYS A 62 -24.16 -10.02 6.70
N HIS A 63 -23.90 -10.32 5.42
CA HIS A 63 -24.89 -10.95 4.55
C HIS A 63 -25.07 -12.44 4.85
N TYR A 64 -24.03 -13.13 5.33
CA TYR A 64 -24.16 -14.49 5.83
C TYR A 64 -25.04 -14.56 7.08
N ASP A 65 -24.95 -13.56 7.97
CA ASP A 65 -25.84 -13.44 9.14
C ASP A 65 -27.27 -13.00 8.73
N SER A 66 -27.42 -12.25 7.62
CA SER A 66 -28.71 -11.73 7.16
C SER A 66 -29.47 -12.65 6.19
N GLN A 67 -28.82 -13.67 5.58
CA GLN A 67 -29.48 -14.68 4.74
C GLN A 67 -30.28 -15.72 5.54
N THR A 68 -30.40 -15.54 6.86
CA THR A 68 -31.48 -16.13 7.64
C THR A 68 -32.63 -15.12 7.84
N PRO A 69 -33.45 -14.81 6.82
CA PRO A 69 -34.88 -14.77 7.02
C PRO A 69 -35.44 -16.18 6.79
N ILE A 70 -36.37 -16.55 7.64
CA ILE A 70 -37.35 -17.60 7.40
C ILE A 70 -37.87 -17.42 5.97
N SER A 71 -37.42 -18.26 5.03
CA SER A 71 -38.11 -18.43 3.76
C SER A 71 -38.73 -19.81 3.81
N ASP A 72 -40.04 -19.77 4.02
CA ASP A 72 -40.96 -20.86 3.77
C ASP A 72 -40.70 -21.49 2.39
N GLY A 73 -41.06 -22.76 2.31
CA GLY A 73 -40.50 -23.71 1.38
C GLY A 73 -40.58 -23.35 -0.10
N GLU A 74 -39.50 -23.62 -0.80
CA GLU A 74 -39.56 -24.13 -2.16
C GLU A 74 -38.61 -25.31 -2.30
N GLU A 75 -39.19 -26.43 -2.72
CA GLU A 75 -38.50 -27.63 -3.17
C GLU A 75 -37.47 -27.27 -4.24
N PHE A 76 -36.20 -27.61 -4.02
CA PHE A 76 -35.27 -27.85 -5.12
C PHE A 76 -34.71 -29.25 -5.01
N ILE A 77 -35.17 -30.07 -5.96
CA ILE A 77 -34.99 -31.51 -6.07
C ILE A 77 -33.51 -31.89 -5.98
N SER A 78 -33.21 -32.79 -5.03
CA SER A 78 -31.98 -33.55 -4.93
C SER A 78 -31.76 -34.43 -6.16
N ASN A 79 -30.52 -34.51 -6.66
CA ASN A 79 -30.07 -35.66 -7.45
C ASN A 79 -28.69 -36.13 -6.97
N VAL A 80 -28.68 -36.91 -5.89
CA VAL A 80 -27.64 -37.91 -5.65
C VAL A 80 -28.31 -39.22 -5.30
N LYS A 81 -28.29 -40.12 -6.28
CA LYS A 81 -28.70 -41.52 -6.20
C LYS A 81 -27.76 -42.24 -5.24
N THR A 82 -28.26 -42.83 -4.16
CA THR A 82 -27.63 -44.04 -3.60
C THR A 82 -28.72 -44.97 -3.08
N SER A 83 -28.73 -46.14 -3.70
CA SER A 83 -29.60 -47.28 -3.45
C SER A 83 -29.33 -47.90 -2.07
N GLY A 84 -30.39 -48.21 -1.32
CA GLY A 84 -30.31 -49.00 -0.09
C GLY A 84 -31.63 -49.08 0.67
N ARG A 85 -32.34 -50.22 0.56
CA ARG A 85 -33.51 -50.60 1.39
C ARG A 85 -33.18 -50.51 2.89
N ARG A 86 -34.10 -50.01 3.74
CA ARG A 86 -34.98 -50.79 4.65
C ARG A 86 -35.60 -49.95 5.79
N LEU A 87 -36.91 -50.22 6.02
CA LEU A 87 -37.73 -50.11 7.24
C LEU A 87 -38.14 -48.72 7.76
N GLU A 88 -39.44 -48.46 7.71
CA GLU A 88 -40.15 -47.40 8.44
C GLU A 88 -40.32 -47.77 9.93
N LEU A 89 -40.00 -46.83 10.82
CA LEU A 89 -40.46 -46.75 12.21
C LEU A 89 -40.71 -45.26 12.56
N PRO A 90 -41.72 -44.91 13.38
CA PRO A 90 -42.35 -43.58 13.35
C PRO A 90 -41.84 -42.60 14.42
N SER A 91 -41.74 -41.33 13.98
CA SER A 91 -42.03 -40.03 14.63
C SER A 91 -41.51 -39.64 16.03
N SER A 92 -41.17 -38.34 16.09
CA SER A 92 -40.92 -37.43 17.23
C SER A 92 -39.46 -37.22 17.65
N ASP A 93 -39.11 -35.94 17.87
CA ASP A 93 -37.85 -35.35 18.39
C ASP A 93 -36.69 -34.99 17.42
N LYS A 94 -36.93 -34.79 16.12
CA LYS A 94 -35.84 -34.31 15.23
C LYS A 94 -35.71 -32.79 15.08
N SER A 95 -36.74 -31.97 15.31
CA SER A 95 -36.66 -30.53 14.99
C SER A 95 -35.74 -29.72 15.92
N PHE A 96 -35.68 -30.06 17.22
CA PHE A 96 -34.90 -29.31 18.21
C PHE A 96 -33.39 -29.61 18.14
N GLY A 97 -33.04 -30.88 17.91
CA GLY A 97 -31.65 -31.30 17.73
C GLY A 97 -31.06 -30.85 16.40
N GLU A 98 -31.87 -30.81 15.34
CA GLU A 98 -31.43 -30.40 14.00
C GLU A 98 -31.25 -28.87 13.88
N GLN A 99 -32.04 -28.07 14.61
CA GLN A 99 -31.82 -26.62 14.74
C GLN A 99 -30.59 -26.27 15.60
N ALA A 100 -30.38 -26.97 16.72
CA ALA A 100 -29.18 -26.76 17.56
C ALA A 100 -27.89 -27.19 16.83
N LEU A 101 -27.92 -28.32 16.12
CA LEU A 101 -26.78 -28.81 15.33
C LEU A 101 -26.48 -27.91 14.12
N LYS A 102 -27.51 -27.36 13.48
CA LYS A 102 -27.35 -26.41 12.36
C LYS A 102 -26.77 -25.07 12.83
N GLY A 103 -27.18 -24.57 14.00
CA GLY A 103 -26.58 -23.39 14.63
C GLY A 103 -25.11 -23.59 15.03
N ASP A 104 -24.74 -24.77 15.52
CA ASP A 104 -23.34 -25.12 15.82
C ASP A 104 -22.49 -25.25 14.55
N ILE A 105 -23.02 -25.84 13.47
CA ILE A 105 -22.32 -25.98 12.19
C ILE A 105 -22.15 -24.61 11.49
N GLU A 106 -23.18 -23.76 11.52
CA GLU A 106 -23.16 -22.40 10.93
C GLU A 106 -22.26 -21.44 11.74
N GLY A 107 -22.32 -21.50 13.08
CA GLY A 107 -21.42 -20.75 13.96
C GLY A 107 -19.95 -21.13 13.76
N ASN A 108 -19.67 -22.41 13.52
CA ASN A 108 -18.32 -22.88 13.18
C ASN A 108 -17.83 -22.34 11.83
N GLY A 109 -18.71 -22.21 10.83
CA GLY A 109 -18.38 -21.65 9.52
C GLY A 109 -18.03 -20.15 9.57
N LEU A 110 -18.84 -19.35 10.26
CA LEU A 110 -18.58 -17.91 10.43
C LEU A 110 -17.30 -17.66 11.25
N HIS A 111 -17.08 -18.47 12.29
CA HIS A 111 -15.85 -18.42 13.06
C HIS A 111 -14.62 -18.77 12.22
N GLN A 112 -14.70 -19.79 11.36
CA GLN A 112 -13.61 -20.17 10.47
C GLN A 112 -13.30 -19.09 9.43
N LEU A 113 -14.31 -18.41 8.90
CA LEU A 113 -14.14 -17.25 8.01
C LEU A 113 -13.40 -16.10 8.71
N LEU A 114 -13.79 -15.78 9.95
CA LEU A 114 -13.08 -14.77 10.74
C LEU A 114 -11.63 -15.18 10.99
N LEU A 115 -11.36 -16.43 11.36
CA LEU A 115 -9.99 -16.90 11.56
C LEU A 115 -9.16 -16.79 10.28
N LYS A 116 -9.73 -17.10 9.12
CA LYS A 116 -9.07 -16.91 7.82
C LYS A 116 -8.74 -15.43 7.57
N ASN A 117 -9.67 -14.52 7.87
CA ASN A 117 -9.46 -13.08 7.76
C ASN A 117 -8.38 -12.58 8.72
N VAL A 118 -8.33 -13.08 9.96
CA VAL A 118 -7.30 -12.75 10.95
C VAL A 118 -5.91 -13.24 10.49
N LEU A 119 -5.81 -14.48 10.01
CA LEU A 119 -4.56 -15.03 9.47
C LEU A 119 -4.07 -14.24 8.26
N HIS A 120 -4.99 -13.86 7.37
CA HIS A 120 -4.69 -13.02 6.22
C HIS A 120 -4.19 -11.63 6.64
N HIS A 121 -4.86 -11.00 7.62
CA HIS A 121 -4.40 -9.72 8.19
C HIS A 121 -3.01 -9.82 8.82
N GLN A 122 -2.71 -10.90 9.54
CA GLN A 122 -1.36 -11.15 10.08
C GLN A 122 -0.31 -11.28 8.98
N ALA A 123 -0.64 -11.93 7.86
CA ALA A 123 0.23 -12.01 6.70
C ALA A 123 0.49 -10.63 6.08
N ILE A 124 -0.55 -9.79 5.95
CA ILE A 124 -0.42 -8.41 5.47
C ILE A 124 0.51 -7.61 6.40
N LEU A 125 0.31 -7.66 7.72
CA LEU A 125 1.16 -6.96 8.68
C LEU A 125 2.63 -7.39 8.57
N ARG A 126 2.88 -8.69 8.35
CA ARG A 126 4.24 -9.18 8.10
C ARG A 126 4.82 -8.61 6.81
N SER A 127 4.06 -8.63 5.72
CA SER A 127 4.48 -8.04 4.44
C SER A 127 4.78 -6.55 4.56
N VAL A 128 3.94 -5.80 5.27
CA VAL A 128 4.16 -4.38 5.55
C VAL A 128 5.43 -4.17 6.37
N SER A 129 5.69 -4.99 7.39
CA SER A 129 6.90 -4.82 8.21
C SER A 129 8.19 -5.00 7.40
N LEU A 130 8.19 -5.95 6.46
CA LEU A 130 9.31 -6.16 5.54
C LEU A 130 9.43 -5.01 4.53
N LEU A 131 8.29 -4.60 3.95
CA LEU A 131 8.22 -3.46 3.03
C LEU A 131 8.74 -2.18 3.68
N GLN A 132 8.32 -1.89 4.92
CA GLN A 132 8.76 -0.73 5.68
C GLN A 132 10.27 -0.76 5.93
N SER A 133 10.83 -1.92 6.32
CA SER A 133 12.27 -2.05 6.53
C SER A 133 13.06 -1.80 5.25
N ALA A 134 12.57 -2.28 4.09
CA ALA A 134 13.22 -2.07 2.80
C ALA A 134 13.08 -0.62 2.32
N MET A 135 11.89 -0.04 2.46
CA MET A 135 11.57 1.32 2.02
C MET A 135 12.22 2.39 2.90
N ASN A 136 12.50 2.11 4.17
CA ASN A 136 13.02 3.13 5.10
C ASN A 136 14.29 3.82 4.56
N VAL A 137 15.28 3.04 4.09
CA VAL A 137 16.52 3.59 3.51
C VAL A 137 16.23 4.26 2.17
N SER A 138 15.41 3.62 1.32
CA SER A 138 15.08 4.12 -0.02
C SER A 138 14.38 5.49 0.03
N ILE A 139 13.37 5.64 0.88
CA ILE A 139 12.62 6.89 1.04
C ILE A 139 13.52 7.98 1.60
N PHE A 140 14.38 7.67 2.58
CA PHE A 140 15.31 8.65 3.12
C PHE A 140 16.24 9.21 2.04
N VAL A 141 16.81 8.34 1.22
CA VAL A 141 17.67 8.73 0.08
C VAL A 141 16.87 9.52 -0.96
N LEU A 142 15.66 9.07 -1.31
CA LEU A 142 14.77 9.75 -2.24
C LEU A 142 14.48 11.19 -1.81
N LEU A 143 14.13 11.39 -0.54
CA LEU A 143 13.81 12.72 0.00
C LEU A 143 15.02 13.64 0.03
N PHE A 144 16.18 13.10 0.43
CA PHE A 144 17.42 13.86 0.43
C PHE A 144 17.83 14.30 -0.97
N ILE A 145 17.77 13.39 -1.94
CA ILE A 145 18.05 13.68 -3.36
C ILE A 145 17.05 14.69 -3.92
N ASN A 146 15.75 14.54 -3.61
CA ASN A 146 14.74 15.47 -4.09
C ASN A 146 14.93 16.88 -3.51
N MET A 147 15.24 16.98 -2.21
CA MET A 147 15.58 18.25 -1.56
C MET A 147 16.78 18.93 -2.22
N ALA A 148 17.86 18.18 -2.48
CA ALA A 148 19.06 18.70 -3.13
C ALA A 148 18.80 19.15 -4.57
N ASN A 149 18.01 18.37 -5.34
CA ASN A 149 17.64 18.70 -6.71
C ASN A 149 16.73 19.93 -6.77
N LEU A 150 15.76 20.04 -5.85
CA LEU A 150 14.90 21.21 -5.71
C LEU A 150 15.74 22.46 -5.41
N CYS A 151 16.63 22.40 -4.42
CA CYS A 151 17.51 23.50 -4.08
C CYS A 151 18.40 23.92 -5.26
N SER A 152 18.99 22.95 -5.96
CA SER A 152 19.88 23.20 -7.11
C SER A 152 19.13 23.80 -8.30
N SER A 153 17.96 23.26 -8.64
CA SER A 153 17.15 23.72 -9.78
C SER A 153 16.64 25.14 -9.55
N LEU A 154 16.21 25.46 -8.32
CA LEU A 154 15.76 26.79 -7.96
C LEU A 154 16.92 27.80 -7.95
N PHE A 155 18.09 27.41 -7.44
CA PHE A 155 19.28 28.27 -7.47
C PHE A 155 19.73 28.60 -8.89
N VAL A 156 19.84 27.58 -9.75
CA VAL A 156 20.19 27.76 -11.18
C VAL A 156 19.17 28.66 -11.86
N ALA A 157 17.87 28.46 -11.61
CA ALA A 157 16.83 29.31 -12.15
C ALA A 157 16.96 30.77 -11.67
N ALA A 158 17.23 31.00 -10.38
CA ALA A 158 17.42 32.34 -9.82
C ALA A 158 18.61 33.08 -10.45
N VAL A 159 19.77 32.42 -10.54
CA VAL A 159 21.00 33.01 -11.12
C VAL A 159 20.80 33.33 -12.61
N LEU A 160 20.21 32.41 -13.38
CA LEU A 160 19.96 32.62 -14.81
C LEU A 160 18.97 33.76 -15.08
N LEU A 161 17.99 33.94 -14.20
CA LEU A 161 17.01 35.02 -14.30
C LEU A 161 17.66 36.39 -14.00
N GLN A 162 18.52 36.46 -12.98
CA GLN A 162 19.16 37.71 -12.54
C GLN A 162 20.31 38.16 -13.43
N ARG A 163 21.17 37.23 -13.88
CA ARG A 163 22.45 37.57 -14.53
C ARG A 163 22.37 37.66 -16.05
N ASP A 164 21.66 36.73 -16.69
CA ASP A 164 21.64 36.59 -18.15
C ASP A 164 20.36 37.11 -18.81
N GLY A 165 19.30 37.38 -18.03
CA GLY A 165 17.97 37.69 -18.56
C GLY A 165 17.38 36.58 -19.44
N ASN A 166 17.98 35.38 -19.43
CA ASN A 166 17.64 34.29 -20.34
C ASN A 166 16.56 33.41 -19.72
N ALA A 167 15.32 33.91 -19.79
CA ALA A 167 14.14 33.25 -19.26
C ALA A 167 13.95 31.82 -19.81
N ALA A 168 14.40 31.53 -21.05
CA ALA A 168 14.27 30.19 -21.63
C ALA A 168 15.11 29.15 -20.88
N LYS A 169 16.37 29.46 -20.54
CA LYS A 169 17.23 28.54 -19.77
C LYS A 169 16.75 28.37 -18.32
N ALA A 170 16.28 29.45 -17.70
CA ALA A 170 15.69 29.39 -16.37
C ALA A 170 14.40 28.54 -16.36
N LEU A 171 13.56 28.69 -17.39
CA LEU A 171 12.36 27.87 -17.57
C LEU A 171 12.73 26.38 -17.71
N HIS A 172 13.75 26.04 -18.51
CA HIS A 172 14.23 24.67 -18.62
C HIS A 172 14.67 24.07 -17.26
N ALA A 173 15.36 24.85 -16.42
CA ALA A 173 15.73 24.40 -15.07
C ALA A 173 14.50 24.19 -14.16
N LEU A 174 13.50 25.07 -14.26
CA LEU A 174 12.25 24.96 -13.50
C LEU A 174 11.35 23.82 -13.98
N LEU A 175 11.40 23.44 -15.26
CA LEU A 175 10.58 22.35 -15.81
C LEU A 175 10.87 20.99 -15.17
N CYS A 176 12.04 20.77 -14.58
CA CYS A 176 12.36 19.54 -13.86
C CYS A 176 11.67 19.46 -12.48
N VAL A 177 11.30 20.59 -11.87
CA VAL A 177 10.75 20.65 -10.51
C VAL A 177 9.42 19.88 -10.38
N PRO A 178 8.41 20.09 -11.25
CA PRO A 178 7.16 19.32 -11.18
C PRO A 178 7.35 17.82 -11.36
N ALA A 179 8.30 17.39 -12.19
CA ALA A 179 8.56 15.96 -12.42
C ALA A 179 9.09 15.28 -11.14
N LEU A 180 10.01 15.94 -10.44
CA LEU A 180 10.59 15.42 -9.19
C LEU A 180 9.60 15.43 -8.03
N THR A 181 8.75 16.45 -7.94
CA THR A 181 7.71 16.50 -6.89
C THR A 181 6.59 15.49 -7.14
N TYR A 182 6.28 15.20 -8.41
CA TYR A 182 5.31 14.18 -8.80
C TYR A 182 5.66 12.80 -8.25
N GLU A 183 6.92 12.38 -8.40
CA GLU A 183 7.41 11.09 -7.88
C GLU A 183 7.17 10.96 -6.37
N THR A 184 7.57 11.95 -5.57
CA THR A 184 7.30 11.94 -4.12
C THR A 184 5.83 12.04 -3.77
N THR A 185 5.02 12.71 -4.60
CA THR A 185 3.57 12.83 -4.39
C THR A 185 2.87 11.49 -4.58
N ILE A 186 3.33 10.69 -5.55
CA ILE A 186 2.86 9.32 -5.77
C ILE A 186 3.09 8.47 -4.52
N TYR A 187 4.32 8.44 -3.99
CA TYR A 187 4.64 7.69 -2.78
C TYR A 187 3.77 8.11 -1.58
N CYS A 188 3.62 9.43 -1.35
CA CYS A 188 2.77 9.96 -0.29
C CYS A 188 1.28 9.60 -0.47
N THR A 189 0.80 9.55 -1.71
CA THR A 189 -0.60 9.22 -2.01
C THR A 189 -0.88 7.75 -1.74
N TYR A 190 -0.01 6.85 -2.19
CA TYR A 190 -0.18 5.42 -1.91
C TYR A 190 -0.02 5.09 -0.44
N ALA A 191 0.90 5.75 0.27
CA ALA A 191 1.02 5.60 1.72
C ALA A 191 -0.28 6.01 2.42
N HIS A 192 -0.85 7.15 2.03
CA HIS A 192 -2.13 7.62 2.56
C HIS A 192 -3.28 6.66 2.24
N ILE A 193 -3.38 6.14 1.01
CA ILE A 193 -4.42 5.15 0.65
C ILE A 193 -4.30 3.91 1.55
N MET A 194 -3.08 3.43 1.77
CA MET A 194 -2.84 2.26 2.61
C MET A 194 -3.26 2.51 4.07
N THR A 195 -2.94 3.69 4.62
CA THR A 195 -3.38 4.10 5.96
C THR A 195 -4.91 4.20 6.04
N ASP A 196 -5.55 4.85 5.07
CA ASP A 196 -7.02 4.98 4.99
C ASP A 196 -7.73 3.62 4.95
N GLN A 197 -7.25 2.68 4.12
CA GLN A 197 -7.79 1.32 4.07
C GLN A 197 -7.62 0.56 5.39
N SER A 198 -6.51 0.80 6.10
CA SER A 198 -6.27 0.19 7.41
C SER A 198 -7.19 0.73 8.50
N GLU A 199 -7.54 2.02 8.47
CA GLU A 199 -8.52 2.61 9.40
C GLU A 199 -9.93 2.09 9.10
N ARG A 200 -10.29 2.00 7.82
CA ARG A 200 -11.58 1.46 7.38
C ARG A 200 -11.80 0.02 7.84
N LEU A 201 -10.72 -0.75 8.01
CA LEU A 201 -10.76 -2.13 8.47
C LEU A 201 -11.48 -2.30 9.80
N MET A 202 -11.27 -1.37 10.73
CA MET A 202 -11.93 -1.36 12.04
C MET A 202 -13.45 -1.16 11.90
N TYR A 203 -13.85 -0.21 11.04
CA TYR A 203 -15.27 0.06 10.76
C TYR A 203 -15.97 -1.13 10.06
N SER A 204 -15.29 -1.77 9.10
CA SER A 204 -15.78 -2.97 8.42
C SER A 204 -15.91 -4.16 9.38
N ALA A 205 -14.95 -4.32 10.30
CA ALA A 205 -15.07 -5.32 11.36
C ALA A 205 -16.24 -5.04 12.30
N PHE A 206 -16.51 -3.77 12.63
CA PHE A 206 -17.64 -3.39 13.49
C PHE A 206 -19.00 -3.65 12.84
N SER A 207 -19.09 -3.49 11.52
CA SER A 207 -20.32 -3.66 10.75
C SER A 207 -20.62 -5.12 10.35
N CYS A 208 -19.82 -6.10 10.77
CA CYS A 208 -19.91 -7.50 10.31
C CYS A 208 -21.11 -8.34 10.85
N GLY A 209 -22.10 -7.72 11.49
CA GLY A 209 -23.29 -8.45 12.00
C GLY A 209 -23.06 -9.21 13.32
N TRP A 210 -22.02 -8.87 14.08
CA TRP A 210 -21.58 -9.64 15.25
C TRP A 210 -22.55 -9.76 16.44
N VAL A 211 -23.67 -9.02 16.44
CA VAL A 211 -24.60 -8.94 17.59
C VAL A 211 -25.27 -10.28 17.87
N ASN A 212 -25.68 -11.00 16.83
CA ASN A 212 -26.38 -12.29 16.94
C ASN A 212 -25.43 -13.50 16.92
N SER A 213 -24.13 -13.30 16.72
CA SER A 213 -23.14 -14.38 16.60
C SER A 213 -22.72 -14.99 17.93
N ASP A 214 -22.08 -16.17 17.87
CA ASP A 214 -21.60 -16.93 19.02
C ASP A 214 -20.56 -16.17 19.89
N ALA A 215 -20.47 -16.52 21.17
CA ALA A 215 -19.55 -15.91 22.13
C ALA A 215 -18.08 -16.09 21.74
N ARG A 216 -17.72 -17.23 21.11
CA ARG A 216 -16.36 -17.47 20.62
C ARG A 216 -15.99 -16.54 19.47
N PHE A 217 -16.93 -16.29 18.57
CA PHE A 217 -16.78 -15.34 17.47
C PHE A 217 -16.61 -13.91 18.01
N LYS A 218 -17.49 -13.48 18.91
CA LYS A 218 -17.44 -12.15 19.54
C LYS A 218 -16.09 -11.88 20.20
N ARG A 219 -15.57 -12.83 20.98
CA ARG A 219 -14.26 -12.69 21.64
C ARG A 219 -13.12 -12.52 20.64
N SER A 220 -13.12 -13.30 19.56
CA SER A 220 -12.08 -13.24 18.51
C SER A 220 -12.15 -11.93 17.73
N LEU A 221 -13.36 -11.46 17.43
CA LEU A 221 -13.61 -10.21 16.74
C LEU A 221 -13.14 -9.00 17.56
N VAL A 222 -13.40 -8.96 18.86
CA VAL A 222 -12.92 -7.88 19.75
C VAL A 222 -11.40 -7.82 19.78
N ILE A 223 -10.72 -8.96 19.84
CA ILE A 223 -9.24 -9.01 19.77
C ILE A 223 -8.77 -8.45 18.43
N PHE A 224 -9.41 -8.85 17.32
CA PHE A 224 -9.10 -8.32 15.99
C PHE A 224 -9.30 -6.80 15.93
N MET A 225 -10.42 -6.28 16.40
CA MET A 225 -10.71 -4.84 16.45
C MET A 225 -9.65 -4.06 17.23
N MET A 226 -9.23 -4.57 18.39
CA MET A 226 -8.18 -3.94 19.21
C MET A 226 -6.83 -3.85 18.48
N VAL A 227 -6.54 -4.81 17.60
CA VAL A 227 -5.34 -4.77 16.76
C VAL A 227 -5.52 -3.78 15.60
N THR A 228 -6.67 -3.79 14.93
CA THR A 228 -6.95 -2.94 13.76
C THR A 228 -7.18 -1.46 14.10
N VAL A 229 -7.40 -1.12 15.38
CA VAL A 229 -7.48 0.28 15.84
C VAL A 229 -6.17 1.04 15.61
N ARG A 230 -5.03 0.33 15.52
CA ARG A 230 -3.75 0.97 15.16
C ARG A 230 -3.64 0.99 13.63
N PRO A 231 -3.70 2.18 13.00
CA PRO A 231 -3.56 2.28 11.55
C PRO A 231 -2.17 1.84 11.11
N ILE A 232 -2.09 1.32 9.90
CA ILE A 232 -0.83 0.95 9.27
C ILE A 232 -0.22 2.22 8.68
N GLU A 233 0.84 2.70 9.33
CA GLU A 233 1.57 3.89 8.91
C GLU A 233 3.00 3.53 8.51
N ILE A 234 3.42 3.97 7.33
CA ILE A 234 4.82 3.84 6.89
C ILE A 234 5.60 4.99 7.53
N THR A 235 6.48 4.66 8.48
CA THR A 235 7.37 5.63 9.13
C THR A 235 8.79 5.52 8.58
N VAL A 236 9.43 6.66 8.38
CA VAL A 236 10.82 6.79 7.93
C VAL A 236 11.68 7.31 9.09
N GLY A 237 12.77 6.59 9.40
CA GLY A 237 13.81 7.00 10.35
C GLY A 237 13.37 7.12 11.83
N LYS A 238 12.12 6.79 12.17
CA LYS A 238 11.42 7.01 13.47
C LYS A 238 10.87 8.42 13.72
N MET A 239 11.06 9.39 12.82
CA MET A 239 10.64 10.78 13.08
C MET A 239 9.57 11.31 12.13
N CYS A 240 9.45 10.77 10.92
CA CYS A 240 8.48 11.26 9.93
C CYS A 240 7.58 10.12 9.45
N THR A 241 6.27 10.28 9.62
CA THR A 241 5.27 9.49 8.92
C THR A 241 5.23 9.95 7.47
N LEU A 242 5.29 8.99 6.53
CA LEU A 242 5.19 9.28 5.10
C LEU A 242 3.78 9.81 4.82
N SER A 243 3.66 11.13 4.74
CA SER A 243 2.39 11.83 4.69
C SER A 243 2.50 13.08 3.83
N LYS A 244 1.36 13.62 3.39
CA LYS A 244 1.30 14.92 2.70
C LYS A 244 1.95 16.05 3.52
N GLN A 245 1.90 15.95 4.85
CA GLN A 245 2.54 16.90 5.76
C GLN A 245 4.07 16.87 5.62
N MET A 246 4.67 15.69 5.43
CA MET A 246 6.10 15.56 5.20
C MET A 246 6.55 16.27 3.92
N LEU A 247 5.77 16.14 2.83
CA LEU A 247 6.05 16.84 1.58
C LEU A 247 6.05 18.37 1.78
N LEU A 248 5.09 18.90 2.55
CA LEU A 248 5.04 20.32 2.89
C LEU A 248 6.25 20.75 3.73
N GLN A 249 6.70 19.93 4.68
CA GLN A 249 7.90 20.22 5.46
C GLN A 249 9.15 20.28 4.59
N VAL A 250 9.32 19.38 3.62
CA VAL A 250 10.44 19.39 2.68
C VAL A 250 10.40 20.62 1.78
N LEU A 251 9.22 20.99 1.26
CA LEU A 251 9.05 22.19 0.44
C LEU A 251 9.35 23.46 1.23
N ASN A 252 8.84 23.58 2.46
CA ASN A 252 9.13 24.71 3.35
C ASN A 252 10.61 24.80 3.70
N GLY A 253 11.26 23.67 3.98
CA GLY A 253 12.70 23.61 4.24
C GLY A 253 13.52 24.07 3.03
N THR A 254 13.15 23.62 1.83
CA THR A 254 13.78 24.06 0.57
C THR A 254 13.61 25.57 0.36
N TYR A 255 12.41 26.09 0.56
CA TYR A 255 12.12 27.52 0.44
C TYR A 255 12.92 28.36 1.45
N ALA A 256 13.01 27.92 2.71
CA ALA A 256 13.80 28.59 3.74
C ALA A 256 15.29 28.63 3.38
N LEU A 257 15.85 27.50 2.94
CA LEU A 257 17.25 27.44 2.47
C LEU A 257 17.50 28.37 1.29
N LEU A 258 16.57 28.40 0.33
CA LEU A 258 16.65 29.31 -0.81
C LEU A 258 16.62 30.77 -0.36
N ASN A 259 15.73 31.15 0.55
CA ASN A 259 15.61 32.52 1.02
C ASN A 259 16.89 32.97 1.77
N MET A 260 17.48 32.08 2.56
CA MET A 260 18.78 32.35 3.18
C MET A 260 19.86 32.57 2.13
N LEU A 261 19.95 31.66 1.14
CA LEU A 261 20.97 31.71 0.10
C LEU A 261 20.81 32.96 -0.80
N TYR A 262 19.57 33.39 -1.03
CA TYR A 262 19.24 34.64 -1.71
C TYR A 262 19.68 35.86 -0.92
N HIS A 263 19.47 35.90 0.40
CA HIS A 263 19.90 37.03 1.24
C HIS A 263 21.43 37.15 1.35
N PHE A 264 22.18 36.07 1.12
CA PHE A 264 23.65 36.09 1.13
C PHE A 264 24.28 36.58 -0.19
N HIS A 265 23.51 36.74 -1.27
CA HIS A 265 23.98 37.15 -2.59
C HIS A 265 23.38 38.49 -3.02
#